data_AF-A0AAX1EES0-F1
#
_entry.id   AF-A0AAX1EES0-F1
#
_cell.length_a   1.000
_cell.length_b   1.000
_cell.length_c   1.000
_cell.angle_alpha   90.00
_cell.angle_beta   90.00
_cell.angle_gamma   90.00
#
_symmetry.space_group_name_H-M   'P 1'
#
loop_
_entity.id
_entity.type
_entity.pdbx_description
1 polymer ?
#
loop_
_entity_poly.entity_id
_entity_poly.type
_entity_poly.pdbx_seq_one_letter_code
_entity_poly.pdbx_strand_id
1 'polypeptide(L)'
;MCPKKGDDLDNNQSEVKTQILHNLEQLRTHGEESTQNIKNFHEALNASSSFKEFHKTVKDIVTYGQSLSAKLFPEGEHPGPHIMHAVYKEVEKDKDLHSILDSINYVETFYADTVGNKERLSKEELEEQLSPEEFRVLVSCIRNIVALKPVADLIADKVEDFKNRLEDAQSLEEVEDIESEIAILQQSLDRTYQQSVHFPQDEKTAGALIEYLDFNHHIRKIAEAFNVQGKLTDDVLYATGRCQMNLKF
;
A
#
# COMPACT_ATOMS: atom_id res chain seq x y z
N MET A 1 29.36 -32.64 -14.23
CA MET A 1 27.98 -32.48 -14.75
C MET A 1 27.21 -31.67 -13.74
N CYS A 2 26.93 -30.40 -14.03
CA CYS A 2 26.05 -29.59 -13.20
C CYS A 2 24.61 -30.05 -13.44
N PRO A 3 23.80 -30.31 -12.39
CA PRO A 3 22.37 -30.52 -12.60
C PRO A 3 21.74 -29.20 -13.02
N LYS A 4 21.00 -29.23 -14.13
CA LYS A 4 20.10 -28.14 -14.52
C LYS A 4 19.10 -27.95 -13.38
N LYS A 5 19.02 -26.74 -12.80
CA LYS A 5 17.83 -26.30 -12.05
C LYS A 5 16.70 -26.22 -13.08
N GLY A 6 15.93 -27.30 -13.19
CA GLY A 6 14.69 -27.32 -13.95
C GLY A 6 13.58 -26.76 -13.08
N ASP A 7 12.77 -25.90 -13.68
CA ASP A 7 11.45 -25.47 -13.22
C ASP A 7 10.46 -26.65 -13.17
N ASP A 8 10.87 -27.80 -12.64
CA ASP A 8 10.03 -28.99 -12.55
C ASP A 8 9.31 -28.97 -11.20
N LEU A 9 7.99 -28.77 -11.27
CA LEU A 9 7.09 -28.92 -10.13
C LEU A 9 7.24 -30.35 -9.56
N ASP A 10 7.24 -30.48 -8.24
CA ASP A 10 7.16 -31.80 -7.63
C ASP A 10 5.79 -32.46 -7.91
N ASN A 11 5.66 -33.76 -7.63
CA ASN A 11 4.44 -34.51 -7.94
C ASN A 11 3.18 -33.89 -7.31
N ASN A 12 3.27 -33.39 -6.08
CA ASN A 12 2.14 -32.78 -5.38
C ASN A 12 1.76 -31.43 -6.03
N GLN A 13 2.77 -30.62 -6.35
CA GLN A 13 2.57 -29.35 -7.06
C GLN A 13 2.00 -29.53 -8.47
N SER A 14 2.38 -30.61 -9.17
CA SER A 14 1.84 -30.96 -10.48
C SER A 14 0.38 -31.42 -10.41
N GLU A 15 -0.01 -32.13 -9.36
CA GLU A 15 -1.41 -32.50 -9.10
C GLU A 15 -2.26 -31.26 -8.84
N VAL A 16 -1.78 -30.34 -7.99
CA VAL A 16 -2.44 -29.05 -7.72
C VAL A 16 -2.59 -28.23 -9.01
N LYS A 17 -1.53 -28.09 -9.81
CA LYS A 17 -1.60 -27.41 -11.13
C LYS A 17 -2.70 -28.02 -12.02
N THR A 18 -2.75 -29.34 -12.10
CA THR A 18 -3.71 -30.07 -12.95
C THR A 18 -5.14 -29.82 -12.47
N GLN A 19 -5.38 -29.82 -11.16
CA GLN A 19 -6.68 -29.51 -10.58
C GLN A 19 -7.12 -28.07 -10.89
N ILE A 20 -6.21 -27.10 -10.80
CA ILE A 20 -6.51 -25.69 -11.13
C ILE A 20 -6.89 -25.55 -12.60
N LEU A 21 -6.12 -26.16 -13.51
CA LEU A 21 -6.44 -26.15 -14.95
C LEU A 21 -7.80 -26.79 -15.23
N HIS A 22 -8.12 -27.89 -14.55
CA HIS A 22 -9.43 -28.51 -14.66
C HIS A 22 -10.56 -27.57 -14.19
N ASN A 23 -10.36 -26.90 -13.05
CA ASN A 23 -11.34 -25.94 -12.52
C ASN A 23 -11.49 -24.72 -13.45
N LEU A 24 -10.40 -24.20 -14.03
CA LEU A 24 -10.44 -23.13 -15.04
C LEU A 24 -11.27 -23.56 -16.25
N GLU A 25 -11.07 -24.79 -16.73
CA GLU A 25 -11.80 -25.32 -17.87
C GLU A 25 -13.31 -25.40 -17.58
N GLN A 26 -13.71 -25.76 -16.36
CA GLN A 26 -15.12 -25.71 -15.94
C GLN A 26 -15.70 -24.28 -15.92
N LEU A 27 -14.83 -23.27 -15.75
CA LEU A 27 -15.22 -21.87 -15.74
C LEU A 27 -15.14 -21.21 -17.12
N ARG A 28 -14.64 -21.88 -18.17
CA ARG A 28 -14.38 -21.32 -19.52
C ARG A 28 -15.52 -20.44 -20.04
N THR A 29 -16.78 -20.87 -19.88
CA THR A 29 -17.95 -20.11 -20.36
C THR A 29 -18.13 -18.75 -19.69
N HIS A 30 -17.45 -18.48 -18.58
CA HIS A 30 -17.47 -17.22 -17.85
C HIS A 30 -16.35 -16.27 -18.31
N GLY A 31 -15.47 -16.63 -19.25
CA GLY A 31 -14.33 -15.79 -19.65
C GLY A 31 -14.75 -14.41 -20.19
N GLU A 32 -15.77 -14.38 -21.07
CA GLU A 32 -16.34 -13.14 -21.59
C GLU A 32 -17.04 -12.33 -20.50
N GLU A 33 -17.84 -13.00 -19.65
CA GLU A 33 -18.53 -12.37 -18.50
C GLU A 33 -17.51 -11.74 -17.55
N SER A 34 -16.40 -12.42 -17.29
CA SER A 34 -15.38 -11.96 -16.36
C SER A 34 -14.66 -10.72 -16.89
N THR A 35 -14.32 -10.73 -18.18
CA THR A 35 -13.77 -9.55 -18.87
C THR A 35 -14.74 -8.36 -18.80
N GLN A 36 -16.03 -8.60 -19.02
CA GLN A 36 -17.04 -7.53 -18.97
C GLN A 36 -17.26 -7.02 -17.55
N ASN A 37 -17.24 -7.90 -16.54
CA ASN A 37 -17.37 -7.53 -15.14
C ASN A 37 -16.22 -6.64 -14.68
N ILE A 38 -14.95 -6.96 -15.01
CA ILE A 38 -13.81 -6.07 -14.71
C ILE A 38 -14.05 -4.68 -15.29
N LYS A 39 -14.42 -4.59 -16.57
CA LYS A 39 -14.69 -3.31 -17.24
C LYS A 39 -15.80 -2.53 -16.54
N ASN A 40 -16.92 -3.19 -16.26
CA ASN A 40 -18.05 -2.59 -15.57
C ASN A 40 -17.66 -2.10 -14.16
N PHE A 41 -16.83 -2.84 -13.44
CA PHE A 41 -16.35 -2.43 -12.13
C PHE A 41 -15.44 -1.20 -12.21
N HIS A 42 -14.51 -1.18 -13.16
CA HIS A 42 -13.65 -0.03 -13.39
C HIS A 42 -14.47 1.22 -13.76
N GLU A 43 -15.43 1.08 -14.67
CA GLU A 43 -16.36 2.15 -15.05
C GLU A 43 -17.20 2.61 -13.86
N ALA A 44 -17.74 1.69 -13.06
CA ALA A 44 -18.56 2.02 -11.89
C ALA A 44 -17.76 2.72 -10.78
N LEU A 45 -16.51 2.31 -10.53
CA LEU A 45 -15.63 3.00 -9.59
C LEU A 45 -15.39 4.45 -10.02
N ASN A 46 -15.06 4.65 -11.30
CA ASN A 46 -14.78 5.98 -11.87
C ASN A 46 -16.03 6.87 -11.95
N ALA A 47 -17.20 6.29 -12.19
CA ALA A 47 -18.47 7.01 -12.29
C ALA A 47 -19.16 7.25 -10.94
N SER A 48 -18.67 6.64 -9.85
CA SER A 48 -19.27 6.80 -8.52
C SER A 48 -19.27 8.27 -8.10
N SER A 49 -20.43 8.80 -7.71
CA SER A 49 -20.55 10.19 -7.25
C SER A 49 -20.74 10.31 -5.73
N SER A 50 -20.64 9.19 -5.01
CA SER A 50 -20.74 9.17 -3.55
C SER A 50 -19.97 8.00 -2.94
N PHE A 51 -19.58 8.12 -1.67
CA PHE A 51 -18.97 7.01 -0.94
C PHE A 51 -19.88 5.78 -0.83
N LYS A 52 -21.21 5.97 -0.82
CA LYS A 52 -22.15 4.85 -0.79
C LYS A 52 -22.08 4.01 -2.07
N GLU A 53 -22.04 4.66 -3.24
CA GLU A 53 -21.92 3.98 -4.53
C GLU A 53 -20.54 3.36 -4.71
N PHE A 54 -19.49 4.08 -4.31
CA PHE A 54 -18.13 3.58 -4.31
C PHE A 54 -17.97 2.34 -3.43
N HIS A 55 -18.41 2.38 -2.16
CA HIS A 55 -18.35 1.23 -1.26
C HIS A 55 -19.16 0.04 -1.75
N LYS A 56 -20.32 0.29 -2.37
CA LYS A 56 -21.10 -0.77 -3.01
C LYS A 56 -20.28 -1.44 -4.10
N THR A 57 -19.69 -0.66 -5.00
CA THR A 57 -18.87 -1.17 -6.10
C THR A 57 -17.66 -1.96 -5.58
N VAL A 58 -16.94 -1.44 -4.58
CA VAL A 58 -15.83 -2.17 -3.92
C VAL A 58 -16.32 -3.50 -3.33
N LYS A 59 -17.47 -3.51 -2.66
CA LYS A 59 -18.04 -4.75 -2.10
C LYS A 59 -18.42 -5.74 -3.19
N ASP A 60 -18.98 -5.27 -4.30
CA ASP A 60 -19.36 -6.10 -5.44
C ASP A 60 -18.10 -6.73 -6.08
N ILE A 61 -16.99 -5.97 -6.22
CA ILE A 61 -15.68 -6.47 -6.67
C ILE A 61 -15.15 -7.57 -5.75
N VAL A 62 -15.13 -7.32 -4.43
CA VAL A 62 -14.63 -8.29 -3.44
C VAL A 62 -15.48 -9.57 -3.47
N THR A 63 -16.80 -9.42 -3.50
CA THR A 63 -17.73 -10.56 -3.55
C THR A 63 -17.54 -11.38 -4.83
N TYR A 64 -17.33 -10.70 -5.96
CA TYR A 64 -17.06 -11.34 -7.24
C TYR A 64 -15.75 -12.13 -7.22
N GLY A 65 -14.65 -11.55 -6.73
CA GLY A 65 -13.37 -12.25 -6.64
C GLY A 65 -13.40 -13.41 -5.65
N GLN A 66 -14.08 -13.27 -4.51
CA GLN A 66 -14.29 -14.38 -3.58
C GLN A 66 -15.06 -15.54 -4.23
N SER A 67 -16.08 -15.24 -5.03
CA SER A 67 -16.85 -16.25 -5.77
C SER A 67 -15.99 -16.97 -6.83
N LEU A 68 -15.18 -16.23 -7.59
CA LEU A 68 -14.25 -16.83 -8.56
C LEU A 68 -13.16 -17.65 -7.88
N SER A 69 -12.54 -17.11 -6.84
CA SER A 69 -11.49 -17.76 -6.06
C SER A 69 -12.00 -19.06 -5.44
N ALA A 70 -13.20 -19.07 -4.84
CA ALA A 70 -13.78 -20.29 -4.27
C ALA A 70 -14.09 -21.38 -5.31
N LYS A 71 -14.40 -21.01 -6.55
CA LYS A 71 -14.57 -21.97 -7.64
C LYS A 71 -13.23 -22.53 -8.14
N LEU A 72 -12.18 -21.71 -8.12
CA LEU A 72 -10.86 -22.10 -8.58
C LEU A 72 -10.07 -22.89 -7.53
N PHE A 73 -10.23 -22.52 -6.26
CA PHE A 73 -9.55 -23.04 -5.08
C PHE A 73 -10.57 -23.47 -4.00
N PRO A 74 -11.33 -24.56 -4.22
CA PRO A 74 -12.43 -24.96 -3.33
C PRO A 74 -11.98 -25.35 -1.91
N GLU A 75 -10.72 -25.72 -1.73
CA GLU A 75 -10.13 -26.06 -0.44
C GLU A 75 -9.59 -24.84 0.33
N GLY A 76 -9.65 -23.63 -0.29
CA GLY A 76 -9.25 -22.37 0.33
C GLY A 76 -7.73 -22.13 0.42
N GLU A 77 -6.91 -23.13 0.09
CA GLU A 77 -5.46 -22.95 -0.02
C GLU A 77 -5.09 -22.33 -1.37
N HIS A 78 -4.58 -21.10 -1.32
CA HIS A 78 -4.05 -20.44 -2.49
C HIS A 78 -2.71 -21.10 -2.88
N PRO A 79 -2.55 -21.51 -4.16
CA PRO A 79 -1.32 -22.15 -4.61
C PRO A 79 -0.13 -21.19 -4.50
N GLY A 80 1.05 -21.75 -4.25
CA GLY A 80 2.28 -20.96 -4.24
C GLY A 80 2.53 -20.24 -5.59
N PRO A 81 3.27 -19.12 -5.59
CA PRO A 81 3.51 -18.30 -6.78
C PRO A 81 4.09 -19.09 -7.98
N HIS A 82 4.91 -20.10 -7.71
CA HIS A 82 5.51 -20.97 -8.73
C HIS A 82 4.47 -21.84 -9.45
N ILE A 83 3.45 -22.33 -8.73
CA ILE A 83 2.35 -23.12 -9.32
C ILE A 83 1.48 -22.20 -10.18
N MET A 84 1.11 -21.04 -9.65
CA MET A 84 0.31 -20.06 -10.40
C MET A 84 1.03 -19.61 -11.66
N HIS A 85 2.34 -19.35 -11.61
CA HIS A 85 3.12 -19.01 -12.80
C HIS A 85 3.05 -20.12 -13.87
N ALA A 86 3.14 -21.38 -13.47
CA ALA A 86 3.02 -22.51 -14.38
C ALA A 86 1.60 -22.64 -14.98
N VAL A 87 0.54 -22.34 -14.21
CA VAL A 87 -0.85 -22.29 -14.70
C VAL A 87 -1.02 -21.16 -15.73
N TYR A 88 -0.57 -19.94 -15.41
CA TYR A 88 -0.63 -18.78 -16.32
C TYR A 88 0.06 -19.08 -17.66
N LYS A 89 1.23 -19.71 -17.63
CA LYS A 89 1.97 -20.09 -18.84
C LYS A 89 1.25 -21.14 -19.69
N GLU A 90 0.54 -22.08 -19.06
CA GLU A 90 -0.22 -23.11 -19.78
C GLU A 90 -1.41 -22.52 -20.54
N VAL A 91 -2.08 -21.52 -19.96
CA VAL A 91 -3.29 -20.90 -20.52
C VAL A 91 -3.03 -19.60 -21.27
N GLU A 92 -1.78 -19.18 -21.44
CA GLU A 92 -1.39 -17.89 -22.04
C GLU A 92 -2.05 -17.63 -23.41
N LYS A 93 -2.26 -18.69 -24.21
CA LYS A 93 -2.87 -18.60 -25.54
C LYS A 93 -4.38 -18.82 -25.55
N ASP A 94 -4.96 -19.25 -24.43
CA ASP A 94 -6.41 -19.45 -24.30
C ASP A 94 -7.03 -18.21 -23.67
N LYS A 95 -7.62 -17.36 -24.54
CA LYS A 95 -8.17 -16.07 -24.15
C LYS A 95 -9.19 -16.17 -23.01
N ASP A 96 -10.06 -17.18 -23.02
CA ASP A 96 -11.15 -17.28 -22.05
C ASP A 96 -10.63 -17.67 -20.67
N LEU A 97 -9.70 -18.63 -20.62
CA LEU A 97 -9.07 -19.05 -19.37
C LEU A 97 -8.15 -17.97 -18.81
N HIS A 98 -7.43 -17.26 -19.68
CA HIS A 98 -6.59 -16.13 -19.30
C HIS A 98 -7.42 -14.98 -18.70
N SER A 99 -8.57 -14.65 -19.32
CA SER A 99 -9.49 -13.64 -18.79
C SER A 99 -10.03 -13.97 -17.39
N ILE A 100 -10.22 -15.25 -17.05
CA ILE A 100 -10.66 -15.67 -15.70
C ILE A 100 -9.54 -15.43 -14.69
N LEU A 101 -8.30 -15.77 -15.03
CA LEU A 101 -7.14 -15.51 -14.20
C LEU A 101 -6.89 -14.01 -14.00
N ASP A 102 -7.01 -13.22 -15.08
CA ASP A 102 -6.92 -11.76 -15.01
C ASP A 102 -7.97 -11.16 -14.09
N SER A 103 -9.17 -11.73 -14.04
CA SER A 103 -10.24 -11.28 -13.15
C SER A 103 -9.95 -11.52 -11.69
N ILE A 104 -9.33 -12.66 -11.36
CA ILE A 104 -8.89 -12.96 -9.99
C ILE A 104 -7.76 -12.01 -9.60
N ASN A 105 -6.77 -11.83 -10.48
CA ASN A 105 -5.66 -10.91 -10.24
C ASN A 105 -6.14 -9.46 -10.11
N TYR A 106 -7.09 -9.02 -10.93
CA TYR A 106 -7.69 -7.68 -10.83
C TYR A 106 -8.29 -7.45 -9.45
N VAL A 107 -9.03 -8.42 -8.89
CA VAL A 107 -9.57 -8.30 -7.52
C VAL A 107 -8.47 -8.28 -6.45
N GLU A 108 -7.30 -8.82 -6.73
CA GLU A 108 -6.14 -8.71 -5.83
C GLU A 108 -5.42 -7.35 -6.00
N THR A 109 -5.48 -6.73 -7.18
CA THR A 109 -4.70 -5.53 -7.53
C THR A 109 -5.49 -4.23 -7.72
N PHE A 110 -6.83 -4.24 -7.65
CA PHE A 110 -7.70 -3.07 -7.88
C PHE A 110 -7.54 -1.94 -6.83
N TYR A 111 -6.65 -2.13 -5.85
CA TYR A 111 -6.33 -1.15 -4.84
C TYR A 111 -6.00 0.23 -5.44
N ALA A 112 -5.25 0.29 -6.54
CA ALA A 112 -4.91 1.56 -7.19
C ALA A 112 -6.15 2.33 -7.66
N ASP A 113 -7.12 1.63 -8.28
CA ASP A 113 -8.38 2.21 -8.74
C ASP A 113 -9.26 2.67 -7.56
N THR A 114 -9.19 1.96 -6.41
CA THR A 114 -9.88 2.39 -5.19
C THR A 114 -9.28 3.62 -4.56
N VAL A 115 -7.95 3.74 -4.52
CA VAL A 115 -7.26 4.86 -3.87
C VAL A 115 -7.57 6.17 -4.61
N GLY A 116 -7.42 6.17 -5.94
CA GLY A 116 -7.68 7.37 -6.74
C GLY A 116 -9.13 7.85 -6.66
N ASN A 117 -10.10 6.93 -6.71
CA ASN A 117 -11.52 7.29 -6.59
C ASN A 117 -11.88 7.75 -5.17
N LYS A 118 -11.29 7.14 -4.15
CA LYS A 118 -11.46 7.57 -2.76
C LYS A 118 -10.96 8.99 -2.53
N GLU A 119 -9.76 9.30 -3.02
CA GLU A 119 -9.20 10.66 -2.94
C GLU A 119 -10.06 11.69 -3.68
N ARG A 120 -10.56 11.33 -4.87
CA ARG A 120 -11.47 12.18 -5.66
C ARG A 120 -12.75 12.48 -4.89
N LEU A 121 -13.43 11.46 -4.39
CA LEU A 121 -14.69 11.62 -3.64
C LEU A 121 -14.49 12.41 -2.35
N SER A 122 -13.40 12.17 -1.61
CA SER A 122 -13.08 12.97 -0.42
C SER A 122 -12.86 14.44 -0.77
N LYS A 123 -12.25 14.73 -1.92
CA LYS A 123 -12.03 16.09 -2.38
C LYS A 123 -13.35 16.76 -2.81
N GLU A 124 -14.22 16.04 -3.52
CA GLU A 124 -15.55 16.54 -3.93
C GLU A 124 -16.40 16.88 -2.70
N GLU A 125 -16.43 16.01 -1.68
CA GLU A 125 -17.16 16.30 -0.43
C GLU A 125 -16.64 17.54 0.30
N LEU A 126 -15.32 17.78 0.28
CA LEU A 126 -14.73 18.97 0.89
C LEU A 126 -15.01 20.24 0.07
N GLU A 127 -15.14 20.14 -1.25
CA GLU A 127 -15.54 21.25 -2.11
C GLU A 127 -16.95 21.75 -1.79
N GLU A 128 -17.86 20.85 -1.40
CA GLU A 128 -19.23 21.21 -0.99
C GLU A 128 -19.27 21.87 0.41
N GLN A 129 -18.30 21.58 1.27
CA GLN A 129 -18.27 22.03 2.67
C GLN A 129 -17.48 23.33 2.90
N LEU A 130 -16.51 23.60 2.03
CA LEU A 130 -15.59 24.72 2.14
C LEU A 130 -15.96 25.84 1.16
N SER A 131 -15.62 27.08 1.52
CA SER A 131 -15.64 28.16 0.54
C SER A 131 -14.57 27.94 -0.54
N PRO A 132 -14.69 28.56 -1.73
CA PRO A 132 -13.70 28.39 -2.80
C PRO A 132 -12.25 28.72 -2.37
N GLU A 133 -12.06 29.75 -1.55
CA GLU A 133 -10.77 30.12 -0.97
C GLU A 133 -10.23 29.06 0.00
N GLU A 134 -11.05 28.62 0.96
CA GLU A 134 -10.70 27.56 1.93
C GLU A 134 -10.32 26.26 1.19
N PHE A 135 -11.13 25.85 0.22
CA PHE A 135 -10.89 24.68 -0.61
C PHE A 135 -9.59 24.79 -1.40
N ARG A 136 -9.29 25.96 -1.98
CA ARG A 136 -8.03 26.19 -2.70
C ARG A 136 -6.81 26.05 -1.78
N VAL A 137 -6.89 26.57 -0.55
CA VAL A 137 -5.82 26.43 0.45
C VAL A 137 -5.63 24.96 0.82
N LEU A 138 -6.71 24.24 1.10
CA LEU A 138 -6.69 22.81 1.43
C LEU A 138 -6.05 21.98 0.29
N VAL A 139 -6.50 22.17 -0.94
CA VAL A 139 -5.97 21.45 -2.12
C VAL A 139 -4.49 21.77 -2.34
N SER A 140 -4.08 23.02 -2.14
CA SER A 140 -2.67 23.40 -2.21
C SER A 140 -1.84 22.69 -1.13
N CYS A 141 -2.36 22.60 0.10
CA CYS A 141 -1.70 21.91 1.20
C CYS A 141 -1.53 20.40 0.89
N ILE A 142 -2.60 19.73 0.47
CA ILE A 142 -2.59 18.30 0.09
C ILE A 142 -1.57 18.06 -1.02
N ARG A 143 -1.59 18.88 -2.09
CA ARG A 143 -0.66 18.74 -3.20
C ARG A 143 0.80 18.86 -2.75
N ASN A 144 1.07 19.80 -1.85
CA ASN A 144 2.42 20.00 -1.32
C ASN A 144 2.86 18.82 -0.43
N ILE A 145 1.96 18.23 0.38
CA ILE A 145 2.26 17.00 1.14
C ILE A 145 2.58 15.86 0.18
N VAL A 146 1.74 15.62 -0.84
CA VAL A 146 1.97 14.55 -1.83
C VAL A 146 3.30 14.71 -2.57
N ALA A 147 3.68 15.95 -2.90
CA ALA A 147 4.95 16.25 -3.55
C ALA A 147 6.19 15.88 -2.70
N LEU A 148 6.03 15.71 -1.39
CA LEU A 148 7.11 15.27 -0.49
C LEU A 148 7.31 13.76 -0.45
N LYS A 149 6.50 12.97 -1.18
CA LYS A 149 6.63 11.51 -1.23
C LYS A 149 8.07 11.01 -1.48
N PRO A 150 8.82 11.52 -2.48
CA PRO A 150 10.19 11.04 -2.71
C PRO A 150 11.12 11.28 -1.53
N VAL A 151 10.92 12.38 -0.80
CA VAL A 151 11.70 12.69 0.41
C VAL A 151 11.29 11.76 1.56
N ALA A 152 9.98 11.51 1.72
CA ALA A 152 9.47 10.56 2.70
C ALA A 152 10.02 9.14 2.48
N ASP A 153 10.14 8.70 1.22
CA ASP A 153 10.72 7.40 0.87
C ASP A 153 12.22 7.35 1.26
N LEU A 154 13.00 8.41 1.01
CA LEU A 154 14.41 8.51 1.46
C LEU A 154 14.57 8.55 2.98
N ILE A 155 13.63 9.16 3.69
CA ILE A 155 13.64 9.19 5.16
C ILE A 155 13.45 7.79 5.72
N ALA A 156 12.63 6.94 5.11
CA ALA A 156 12.42 5.57 5.57
C ALA A 156 13.74 4.78 5.59
N ASP A 157 14.54 4.89 4.53
CA ASP A 157 15.87 4.26 4.45
C ASP A 157 16.81 4.77 5.56
N LYS A 158 16.74 6.07 5.86
CA LYS A 158 17.56 6.68 6.93
C LYS A 158 17.13 6.26 8.33
N VAL A 159 15.82 6.12 8.56
CA VAL A 159 15.30 5.60 9.84
C VAL A 159 15.82 4.18 10.06
N GLU A 160 15.80 3.33 9.04
CA GLU A 160 16.30 1.95 9.15
C GLU A 160 17.81 1.88 9.40
N ASP A 161 18.60 2.74 8.74
CA ASP A 161 20.04 2.90 9.00
C ASP A 161 20.30 3.27 10.48
N PHE A 162 19.56 4.24 11.03
CA PHE A 162 19.69 4.59 12.45
C PHE A 162 19.30 3.46 13.39
N LYS A 163 18.25 2.69 13.10
CA LYS A 163 17.86 1.54 13.92
C LYS A 163 18.98 0.51 14.00
N ASN A 164 19.54 0.13 12.86
CA ASN A 164 20.64 -0.83 12.81
C ASN A 164 21.85 -0.31 13.60
N ARG A 165 22.20 0.97 13.45
CA ARG A 165 23.31 1.59 14.20
C ARG A 165 23.05 1.62 15.71
N LEU A 166 21.82 1.89 16.16
CA LEU A 166 21.44 1.88 17.57
C LEU A 166 21.46 0.46 18.16
N GLU A 167 21.07 -0.54 17.38
CA GLU A 167 21.16 -1.95 17.75
C GLU A 167 22.62 -2.37 17.93
N ASP A 168 23.50 -1.95 17.02
CA ASP A 168 24.92 -2.29 17.00
C ASP A 168 25.79 -1.45 17.96
N ALA A 169 25.32 -0.30 18.44
CA ALA A 169 26.09 0.58 19.31
C ALA A 169 26.62 -0.15 20.55
N GLN A 170 27.90 -0.02 20.88
CA GLN A 170 28.53 -0.73 22.01
C GLN A 170 28.81 0.17 23.21
N SER A 171 28.59 1.48 23.09
CA SER A 171 28.87 2.44 24.14
C SER A 171 27.80 3.55 24.20
N LEU A 172 27.76 4.26 25.33
CA LEU A 172 26.89 5.42 25.49
C LEU A 172 27.32 6.59 24.59
N GLU A 173 28.62 6.76 24.36
CA GLU A 173 29.14 7.80 23.47
C GLU A 173 28.64 7.57 22.02
N GLU A 174 28.65 6.32 21.54
CA GLU A 174 28.11 5.99 20.22
C GLU A 174 26.60 6.26 20.12
N VAL A 175 25.83 5.98 21.19
CA VAL A 175 24.39 6.27 21.23
C VAL A 175 24.13 7.78 21.23
N GLU A 176 24.90 8.56 21.99
CA GLU A 176 24.80 10.03 22.06
C GLU A 176 25.15 10.68 20.71
N ASP A 177 26.15 10.15 20.00
CA ASP A 177 26.51 10.59 18.64
C ASP A 177 25.37 10.32 17.65
N ILE A 178 24.78 9.12 17.69
CA ILE A 178 23.64 8.77 16.83
C ILE A 178 22.43 9.65 17.16
N GLU A 179 22.12 9.88 18.44
CA GLU A 179 21.02 10.76 18.86
C GLU A 179 21.23 12.20 18.36
N SER A 180 22.48 12.69 18.41
CA SER A 180 22.84 14.00 17.89
C SER A 180 22.63 14.11 16.38
N GLU A 181 22.99 13.07 15.62
CA GLU A 181 22.72 12.99 14.17
C GLU A 181 21.21 12.97 13.87
N ILE A 182 20.43 12.22 14.63
CA ILE A 182 18.95 12.17 14.52
C ILE A 182 18.37 13.58 14.76
N ALA A 183 18.84 14.29 15.79
CA ALA A 183 18.37 15.63 16.10
C ALA A 183 18.72 16.65 14.99
N ILE A 184 19.92 16.58 14.42
CA ILE A 184 20.34 17.42 13.28
C ILE A 184 19.46 17.13 12.05
N LEU A 185 19.21 15.86 11.75
CA LEU A 185 18.34 15.47 10.65
C LEU A 185 16.91 15.99 10.89
N GLN A 186 16.34 15.77 12.08
CA GLN A 186 14.99 16.24 12.43
C GLN A 186 14.86 17.75 12.20
N GLN A 187 15.84 18.54 12.66
CA GLN A 187 15.82 19.98 12.46
C GLN A 187 15.84 20.37 10.97
N SER A 188 16.61 19.66 10.14
CA SER A 188 16.64 19.89 8.69
C SER A 188 15.31 19.52 8.03
N LEU A 189 14.70 18.41 8.47
CA LEU A 189 13.40 17.95 7.99
C LEU A 189 12.28 18.91 8.37
N ASP A 190 12.24 19.41 9.60
CA ASP A 190 11.26 20.40 10.06
C ASP A 190 11.29 21.65 9.18
N ARG A 191 12.48 22.17 8.88
CA ARG A 191 12.64 23.33 7.98
C ARG A 191 12.14 23.02 6.57
N THR A 192 12.51 21.86 6.02
CA THR A 192 12.09 21.45 4.67
C THR A 192 10.58 21.32 4.59
N TYR A 193 9.97 20.70 5.61
CA TYR A 193 8.54 20.49 5.71
C TYR A 193 7.78 21.81 5.83
N GLN A 194 8.21 22.71 6.72
CA GLN A 194 7.61 24.04 6.91
C GLN A 194 7.73 24.94 5.67
N GLN A 195 8.82 24.84 4.92
CA GLN A 195 9.00 25.59 3.67
C GLN A 195 8.11 25.06 2.54
N SER A 196 7.84 23.76 2.54
CA SER A 196 7.10 23.09 1.48
C SER A 196 5.59 23.10 1.72
N VAL A 197 5.16 22.89 2.96
CA VAL A 197 3.75 22.74 3.35
C VAL A 197 3.32 23.95 4.18
N HIS A 198 2.44 24.75 3.59
CA HIS A 198 1.79 25.85 4.28
C HIS A 198 0.44 25.36 4.82
N PHE A 199 0.34 25.20 6.14
CA PHE A 199 -0.88 24.72 6.76
C PHE A 199 -1.97 25.79 6.77
N PRO A 200 -3.25 25.40 6.64
CA PRO A 200 -4.36 26.30 6.86
C PRO A 200 -4.28 26.95 8.24
N GLN A 201 -4.61 28.24 8.32
CA GLN A 201 -4.53 29.02 9.56
C GLN A 201 -5.89 29.11 10.28
N ASP A 202 -6.98 28.88 9.55
CA ASP A 202 -8.32 28.81 10.11
C ASP A 202 -8.66 27.37 10.55
N GLU A 203 -9.40 27.27 11.65
CA GLU A 203 -9.75 26.01 12.29
C GLU A 203 -10.59 25.10 11.39
N LYS A 204 -11.48 25.70 10.58
CA LYS A 204 -12.38 24.95 9.69
C LYS A 204 -11.60 24.21 8.61
N THR A 205 -10.71 24.89 7.90
CA THR A 205 -9.89 24.30 6.84
C THR A 205 -8.84 23.35 7.41
N ALA A 206 -8.29 23.65 8.60
CA ALA A 206 -7.39 22.73 9.30
C ALA A 206 -8.12 21.43 9.70
N GLY A 207 -9.35 21.53 10.23
CA GLY A 207 -10.20 20.38 10.53
C GLY A 207 -10.48 19.53 9.29
N ALA A 208 -10.87 20.16 8.19
CA ALA A 208 -11.09 19.49 6.90
C ALA A 208 -9.82 18.78 6.38
N LEU A 209 -8.63 19.37 6.58
CA LEU A 209 -7.37 18.74 6.22
C LEU A 209 -7.12 17.48 7.06
N ILE A 210 -7.38 17.54 8.38
CA ILE A 210 -7.23 16.39 9.27
C ILE A 210 -8.17 15.27 8.84
N GLU A 211 -9.45 15.57 8.62
CA GLU A 211 -10.44 14.59 8.13
C GLU A 211 -10.01 13.96 6.80
N TYR A 212 -9.51 14.78 5.86
CA TYR A 212 -8.99 14.28 4.60
C TYR A 212 -7.81 13.32 4.79
N LEU A 213 -6.85 13.67 5.64
CA LEU A 213 -5.66 12.85 5.90
C LEU A 213 -6.00 11.56 6.66
N ASP A 214 -6.94 11.62 7.60
CA ASP A 214 -7.45 10.45 8.31
C ASP A 214 -8.16 9.50 7.36
N PHE A 215 -8.91 10.03 6.39
CA PHE A 215 -9.53 9.20 5.39
C PHE A 215 -8.50 8.68 4.37
N ASN A 216 -7.50 9.48 4.00
CA ASN A 216 -6.46 9.15 3.03
C ASN A 216 -5.11 8.83 3.70
N HIS A 217 -5.10 7.74 4.48
CA HIS A 217 -3.95 7.31 5.28
C HIS A 217 -2.60 7.26 4.54
N HIS A 218 -2.59 6.97 3.25
CA HIS A 218 -1.35 6.92 2.48
C HIS A 218 -0.71 8.32 2.32
N ILE A 219 -1.50 9.38 2.24
CA ILE A 219 -1.03 10.78 2.25
C ILE A 219 -0.58 11.17 3.65
N ARG A 220 -1.35 10.77 4.67
CA ARG A 220 -0.97 10.98 6.08
C ARG A 220 0.39 10.37 6.41
N LYS A 221 0.68 9.17 5.91
CA LYS A 221 1.99 8.52 6.06
C LYS A 221 3.15 9.32 5.49
N ILE A 222 2.93 10.11 4.43
CA ILE A 222 3.95 11.00 3.87
C ILE A 222 4.26 12.12 4.88
N ALA A 223 3.24 12.76 5.45
CA ALA A 223 3.43 13.77 6.48
C ALA A 223 4.11 13.21 7.73
N GLU A 224 3.66 12.04 8.22
CA GLU A 224 4.23 11.36 9.39
C GLU A 224 5.67 10.89 9.16
N ALA A 225 6.12 10.75 7.90
CA ALA A 225 7.49 10.38 7.59
C ALA A 225 8.52 11.36 8.16
N PHE A 226 8.17 12.64 8.24
CA PHE A 226 9.08 13.71 8.68
C PHE A 226 9.31 13.75 10.19
N ASN A 227 8.58 12.97 10.99
CA ASN A 227 8.81 12.83 12.44
C ASN A 227 9.80 11.68 12.72
N VAL A 228 11.06 11.86 12.32
CA VAL A 228 12.13 10.85 12.49
C VAL A 228 12.43 10.62 13.97
N GLN A 229 12.55 11.69 14.74
CA GLN A 229 12.86 11.59 16.17
C GLN A 229 11.77 10.81 16.93
N GLY A 230 10.48 11.11 16.66
CA GLY A 230 9.37 10.36 17.24
C GLY A 230 9.40 8.87 16.89
N LYS A 231 9.84 8.51 15.69
CA LYS A 231 9.95 7.11 15.25
C LYS A 231 11.11 6.33 15.88
N LEU A 232 12.16 7.02 16.35
CA LEU A 232 13.38 6.40 16.89
C LEU A 232 13.50 6.52 18.41
N THR A 233 12.54 7.16 19.08
CA THR A 233 12.59 7.43 20.53
C THR A 233 12.79 6.13 21.33
N ASP A 234 12.00 5.10 21.03
CA ASP A 234 12.08 3.82 21.75
C ASP A 234 13.38 3.07 21.44
N ASP A 235 13.88 3.16 20.20
CA ASP A 235 15.15 2.54 19.78
C ASP A 235 16.34 3.17 20.52
N VAL A 236 16.36 4.50 20.65
CA VAL A 236 17.38 5.25 21.41
C VAL A 236 17.34 4.88 22.89
N LEU A 237 16.13 4.84 23.49
CA LEU A 237 15.94 4.46 24.89
C LEU A 237 16.42 3.03 25.15
N TYR A 238 16.11 2.11 24.24
CA TYR A 238 16.55 0.71 24.34
C TYR A 238 18.07 0.59 24.25
N ALA A 239 18.70 1.23 23.26
CA ALA A 239 20.15 1.22 23.08
C ALA A 239 20.89 1.80 24.30
N THR A 240 20.36 2.92 24.84
CA THR A 240 20.87 3.56 26.06
C THR A 240 20.83 2.58 27.24
N GLY A 241 19.68 1.95 27.48
CA GLY A 241 19.52 0.99 28.58
C GLY A 241 20.46 -0.21 28.46
N ARG A 242 20.63 -0.75 27.25
CA ARG A 242 21.55 -1.86 26.96
C ARG A 242 23.00 -1.49 27.27
N CYS A 243 23.47 -0.35 26.78
CA CYS A 243 24.84 0.10 27.01
C CYS A 243 25.12 0.41 28.50
N GLN A 244 24.15 0.98 29.22
CA GLN A 244 24.27 1.21 30.67
C GLN A 244 24.39 -0.10 31.48
N MET A 245 23.75 -1.18 31.05
CA MET A 245 23.86 -2.48 31.72
C MET A 245 25.20 -3.17 31.43
N ASN A 246 25.74 -3.01 30.22
CA ASN A 246 27.06 -3.55 29.86
C ASN A 246 28.22 -2.86 30.59
N LEU A 247 28.04 -1.62 31.07
CA LEU A 247 29.01 -0.91 31.90
C LEU A 247 29.05 -1.36 33.38
N LYS A 248 28.10 -2.20 33.81
CA LYS A 248 27.97 -2.65 35.21
C LYS A 248 28.60 -4.03 35.50
N PHE A 249 29.30 -4.62 34.54
CA PHE A 249 30.04 -5.88 34.66
C PHE A 249 31.51 -5.68 34.24
#